data_AF-A0A3D3F9F4-F1
#
_entry.id   AF-A0A3D3F9F4-F1
#
_cell.length_a   1.000
_cell.length_b   1.000
_cell.length_c   1.000
_cell.angle_alpha   90.00
_cell.angle_beta   90.00
_cell.angle_gamma   90.00
#
_symmetry.space_group_name_H-M   'P 1'
#
loop_
_entity.id
_entity.type
_entity.pdbx_description
1 polymer ?
#
loop_
_entity_poly.entity_id
_entity_poly.type
_entity_poly.pdbx_seq_one_letter_code
_entity_poly.pdbx_strand_id
1 'polypeptide(L)' 'EESLNGTSVLHTYSLLCGADILRVHDVKEAVECVRIISKIKEFTK' A
#
# COMPACT_ATOMS: atom_id res chain seq x y z
N GLU A 1 -14.32 -13.18 -1.15
CA GLU A 1 -14.14 -11.71 -1.04
C GLU A 1 -13.48 -11.23 0.26
N GLU A 2 -12.99 -12.10 1.15
CA GLU A 2 -12.37 -11.70 2.43
C GLU A 2 -10.85 -11.41 2.37
N SER A 3 -10.23 -11.40 1.18
CA SER A 3 -8.78 -11.13 1.04
C SER A 3 -8.43 -9.68 0.68
N LEU A 4 -9.42 -8.81 0.44
CA LEU A 4 -9.17 -7.42 0.02
C LEU A 4 -8.48 -6.60 1.13
N ASN A 5 -8.98 -6.74 2.35
CA ASN A 5 -8.45 -6.12 3.57
C ASN A 5 -7.10 -6.72 3.96
N GLY A 6 -6.93 -8.05 3.91
CA GLY A 6 -5.64 -8.69 4.20
C GLY A 6 -4.51 -8.28 3.25
N THR A 7 -4.81 -8.25 1.95
CA THR A 7 -3.82 -7.89 0.91
C THR A 7 -3.46 -6.39 0.97
N SER A 8 -4.45 -5.53 1.24
CA SER A 8 -4.22 -4.09 1.43
C SER A 8 -3.30 -3.78 2.62
N VAL A 9 -3.48 -4.49 3.74
CA VAL A 9 -2.60 -4.37 4.92
C VAL A 9 -1.17 -4.79 4.56
N LEU A 10 -1.00 -5.90 3.81
CA LEU A 10 0.31 -6.38 3.39
C LEU A 10 1.02 -5.40 2.45
N HIS A 11 0.30 -4.82 1.48
CA HIS A 11 0.83 -3.78 0.59
C HIS A 11 1.24 -2.54 1.37
N THR A 12 0.39 -2.09 2.28
CA THR A 12 0.64 -0.94 3.16
C THR A 12 1.89 -1.16 4.01
N TYR A 13 2.03 -2.33 4.64
CA TYR A 13 3.21 -2.69 5.41
C TYR A 13 4.48 -2.75 4.54
N SER A 14 4.39 -3.35 3.36
CA SER A 14 5.52 -3.42 2.42
C SER A 14 6.02 -2.02 2.01
N LEU A 15 5.10 -1.11 1.72
CA LEU A 15 5.43 0.29 1.38
C LEU A 15 6.04 1.05 2.57
N LEU A 16 5.58 0.80 3.79
CA LEU A 16 6.16 1.37 5.01
C LEU A 16 7.59 0.86 5.24
N CYS A 17 7.85 -0.41 4.99
CA CYS A 17 9.18 -1.02 5.06
C CYS A 17 10.14 -0.57 3.94
N GLY A 18 9.67 0.27 3.00
CA GLY A 18 10.52 0.83 1.94
C GLY A 18 10.54 0.02 0.65
N ALA A 19 9.52 -0.81 0.38
CA ALA A 19 9.40 -1.46 -0.92
C ALA A 19 9.23 -0.42 -2.05
N ASP A 20 10.09 -0.50 -3.06
CA ASP A 20 10.05 0.38 -4.23
C ASP A 20 9.06 -0.10 -5.31
N ILE A 21 8.68 -1.38 -5.30
CA ILE A 21 7.83 -2.02 -6.32
C ILE A 21 6.77 -2.90 -5.65
N LEU A 22 5.51 -2.71 -6.02
CA LEU A 22 4.39 -3.60 -5.69
C LEU A 22 3.92 -4.32 -6.95
N ARG A 23 3.98 -5.66 -6.96
CA ARG A 23 3.42 -6.49 -8.04
C ARG A 23 2.04 -6.98 -7.64
N VAL A 24 1.02 -6.44 -8.27
CA VAL A 24 -0.39 -6.68 -7.93
C VAL A 24 -1.18 -7.10 -9.16
N HIS A 25 -2.26 -7.85 -8.95
CA HIS A 25 -3.26 -8.09 -9.99
C HIS A 25 -4.27 -6.93 -10.03
N ASP A 26 -4.66 -6.44 -8.84
CA ASP A 26 -5.61 -5.35 -8.69
C ASP A 26 -4.90 -4.01 -8.47
N VAL A 27 -4.75 -3.27 -9.58
CA VAL A 27 -3.97 -2.01 -9.61
C VAL A 27 -4.65 -0.89 -8.82
N LYS A 28 -5.99 -0.87 -8.76
CA LYS A 28 -6.75 0.22 -8.13
C LYS A 28 -6.50 0.28 -6.62
N GLU A 29 -6.63 -0.83 -5.91
CA GLU A 29 -6.36 -0.88 -4.46
C GLU A 29 -4.90 -0.57 -4.15
N ALA A 30 -3.96 -1.05 -4.98
CA ALA A 30 -2.54 -0.79 -4.76
C ALA A 30 -2.18 0.70 -4.90
N VAL A 31 -2.74 1.38 -5.90
CA VAL A 31 -2.57 2.83 -6.08
C VAL A 31 -3.14 3.60 -4.90
N GLU A 32 -4.28 3.17 -4.35
CA GLU A 32 -4.84 3.78 -3.15
C GLU A 32 -3.94 3.61 -1.92
N CYS A 33 -3.40 2.41 -1.70
CA CYS A 33 -2.44 2.15 -0.62
C CYS A 33 -1.18 3.02 -0.76
N VAL A 34 -0.62 3.14 -1.96
CA VAL A 34 0.54 4.01 -2.25
C VAL A 34 0.22 5.47 -1.94
N ARG A 35 -0.95 5.96 -2.34
CA ARG A 35 -1.37 7.35 -2.10
C ARG A 35 -1.52 7.65 -0.60
N ILE A 36 -2.13 6.73 0.15
CA ILE A 36 -2.29 6.86 1.60
C ILE A 36 -0.93 6.87 2.29
N ILE A 37 -0.07 5.90 2.00
CA ILE A 37 1.26 5.80 2.62
C ILE A 37 2.15 7.00 2.26
N SER A 38 2.08 7.48 1.03
CA SER A 38 2.85 8.66 0.60
C SER A 38 2.45 9.89 1.42
N LYS A 39 1.15 10.11 1.64
CA LYS A 39 0.67 11.19 2.53
C LYS A 39 1.14 11.00 3.96
N ILE A 40 1.07 9.78 4.52
CA ILE A 40 1.54 9.51 5.88
C ILE A 40 3.04 9.81 6.01
N LYS A 41 3.85 9.41 5.02
CA LYS A 41 5.29 9.71 4.99
C LYS A 41 5.56 11.21 4.89
N GLU A 42 4.74 11.96 4.15
CA GLU A 42 4.83 13.43 4.08
C GLU A 42 4.53 14.08 5.43
N PHE A 43 3.52 13.61 6.17
CA PHE A 43 3.18 14.13 7.50
C PHE A 43 4.18 13.76 8.60
N THR A 44 4.88 12.63 8.46
CA THR A 44 5.83 12.14 9.48
C THR A 44 7.24 12.70 9.28
N LYS A 45 7.46 13.46 8.21
CA LYS A 45 8.73 14.10 7.87
C LYS A 45 8.81 15.50 8.45
#